data_AF-A0A921H0V0-F1
#
_entry.id   AF-A0A921H0V0-F1
#
_cell.length_a   1.000
_cell.length_b   1.000
_cell.length_c   1.000
_cell.angle_alpha   90.00
_cell.angle_beta   90.00
_cell.angle_gamma   90.00
#
_symmetry.space_group_name_H-M   'P 1'
#
loop_
_entity.id
_entity.type
_entity.pdbx_description
1 polymer ?
#
loop_
_entity_poly.entity_id
_entity_poly.type
_entity_poly.pdbx_seq_one_letter_code
_entity_poly.pdbx_strand_id
1 'polypeptide(L)' 'ERRKELFMEGDRWFDLKRNGCPEFWIAKDGLKYETKQFMYTAPIPSRDIDLIPGMIQNEGYVK' A
#
# COMPACT_ATOMS: atom_id res chain seq x y z
N GLU A 1 3.17 -18.48 -11.67
CA GLU A 1 2.40 -19.57 -11.05
C GLU A 1 1.59 -19.07 -9.85
N ARG A 2 2.24 -18.72 -8.72
CA ARG A 2 1.60 -18.23 -7.48
C ARG A 2 0.45 -17.21 -7.64
N ARG A 3 0.59 -16.20 -8.52
CA ARG A 3 -0.47 -15.20 -8.77
C ARG A 3 -1.80 -15.83 -9.24
N LYS A 4 -1.73 -16.95 -9.95
CA LYS A 4 -2.90 -17.67 -10.45
C LYS A 4 -3.43 -18.68 -9.42
N GLU A 5 -2.51 -19.35 -8.71
CA GLU A 5 -2.87 -20.38 -7.72
C GLU A 5 -3.51 -19.77 -6.47
N LEU A 6 -2.94 -18.70 -5.92
CA LEU A 6 -3.39 -18.03 -4.71
C LEU A 6 -4.23 -16.78 -5.03
N PHE A 7 -5.00 -16.85 -6.12
CA PHE A 7 -5.80 -15.72 -6.57
C PHE A 7 -6.93 -15.45 -5.57
N MET A 8 -7.08 -14.19 -5.16
CA MET A 8 -8.07 -13.75 -4.15
C MET A 8 -7.88 -14.31 -2.73
N GLU A 9 -6.71 -14.87 -2.41
CA GLU A 9 -6.41 -15.42 -1.08
C GLU A 9 -5.61 -14.45 -0.18
N GLY A 10 -5.27 -13.26 -0.68
CA GLY A 10 -4.58 -12.20 0.08
C GLY A 10 -3.05 -12.20 -0.03
N ASP A 11 -2.44 -13.25 -0.55
CA ASP A 11 -0.97 -13.35 -0.67
C ASP A 11 -0.35 -12.35 -1.64
N ARG A 12 -1.11 -11.97 -2.67
CA ARG A 12 -0.56 -11.20 -3.79
C ARG A 12 0.09 -9.89 -3.35
N TRP A 13 -0.49 -9.21 -2.35
CA TRP A 13 0.03 -7.95 -1.82
C TRP A 13 1.39 -8.15 -1.12
N PHE A 14 1.48 -9.15 -0.25
CA PHE A 14 2.71 -9.44 0.50
C PHE A 14 3.82 -9.98 -0.41
N ASP A 15 3.48 -10.77 -1.42
CA ASP A 15 4.41 -11.21 -2.45
C ASP A 15 5.01 -10.03 -3.23
N LEU A 16 4.25 -8.97 -3.48
CA LEU A 16 4.77 -7.77 -4.15
C LEU A 16 5.65 -6.94 -3.21
N LYS A 17 5.23 -6.76 -1.96
CA LYS A 17 5.98 -6.02 -0.94
C LYS A 17 7.37 -6.62 -0.70
N ARG A 18 7.46 -7.94 -0.54
CA ARG A 18 8.75 -8.61 -0.26
C ARG A 18 9.68 -8.69 -1.46
N ASN A 19 9.15 -8.56 -2.68
CA ASN A 19 9.92 -8.68 -3.94
C ASN A 19 10.20 -7.33 -4.61
N GLY A 20 10.30 -6.25 -3.83
CA GLY A 20 10.79 -4.96 -4.31
C GLY A 20 9.75 -3.85 -4.47
N CYS A 21 8.52 -4.03 -3.99
CA CYS A 21 7.49 -2.98 -3.98
C CYS A 21 7.30 -2.26 -5.34
N PRO A 22 7.06 -2.99 -6.43
CA PRO A 22 6.97 -2.38 -7.77
C PRO A 22 5.82 -1.36 -7.87
N GLU A 23 6.02 -0.27 -8.61
CA GLU A 23 4.98 0.73 -8.82
C GLU A 23 4.06 0.36 -10.00
N PHE A 24 2.77 0.64 -9.85
CA PHE A 24 1.76 0.34 -10.86
C PHE A 24 0.82 1.51 -11.08
N TRP A 25 0.23 1.56 -12.27
CA TRP A 25 -0.96 2.36 -12.51
C TRP A 25 -1.93 1.61 -13.42
N ILE A 26 -3.22 1.89 -13.26
CA ILE A 26 -4.29 1.39 -14.12
C ILE A 26 -5.34 2.48 -14.33
N ALA A 27 -5.86 2.59 -15.54
CA ALA A 27 -7.00 3.44 -15.84
C ALA A 27 -8.28 2.59 -15.86
N LYS A 28 -9.30 2.99 -15.10
CA LYS A 28 -10.61 2.34 -15.07
C LYS A 28 -11.69 3.39 -14.82
N ASP A 29 -12.77 3.35 -15.60
CA ASP A 29 -13.93 4.25 -15.46
C ASP A 29 -13.56 5.74 -15.43
N GLY A 30 -12.56 6.14 -16.24
CA GLY A 30 -12.06 7.52 -16.30
C GLY A 30 -11.17 7.95 -15.13
N LEU A 31 -10.91 7.06 -14.17
CA LEU A 31 -10.04 7.29 -13.02
C LEU A 31 -8.69 6.59 -13.21
N LYS A 32 -7.63 7.23 -12.74
CA LYS A 32 -6.29 6.65 -12.65
C LYS A 32 -6.06 6.16 -11.23
N TYR A 33 -5.84 4.86 -11.09
CA TYR A 33 -5.44 4.24 -9.84
C TYR A 33 -3.95 3.98 -9.88
N GLU A 34 -3.23 4.43 -8.86
CA GLU A 34 -1.78 4.27 -8.75
C GLU A 34 -1.43 3.50 -7.48
N THR A 35 -0.34 2.74 -7.54
CA THR A 35 0.30 2.14 -6.38
C THR A 35 1.76 2.54 -6.41
N LYS A 36 2.13 3.48 -5.54
CA LYS A 36 3.52 3.94 -5.36
C LYS A 36 4.27 3.06 -4.38
N GLN A 37 5.59 3.12 -4.37
CA GLN A 37 6.43 2.23 -3.55
C GLN A 37 6.12 2.33 -2.04
N PHE A 38 5.85 3.53 -1.54
CA PHE A 38 5.50 3.72 -0.12
C PHE A 38 4.10 3.20 0.24
N MET A 39 3.21 3.03 -0.74
CA MET A 39 1.83 2.59 -0.51
C MET A 39 1.71 1.11 -0.11
N TYR A 40 2.79 0.33 -0.24
CA TYR A 40 2.87 -1.05 0.26
C TYR A 40 2.83 -1.14 1.79
N THR A 41 2.97 -0.01 2.48
CA THR A 41 2.69 0.12 3.91
C THR A 41 1.48 1.06 4.06
N ALA A 42 0.45 0.59 4.74
CA ALA A 42 -0.75 1.40 4.98
C ALA A 42 -0.40 2.64 5.82
N PRO A 43 -1.08 3.78 5.63
CA PRO A 43 -0.88 4.94 6.50
C PRO A 43 -1.33 4.61 7.92
N ILE A 44 -0.62 5.17 8.89
CA ILE A 44 -1.06 5.15 10.29
C ILE A 44 -2.32 6.03 10.39
N PRO A 45 -3.39 5.58 11.06
CA PRO A 45 -4.60 6.37 11.25
C PRO A 45 -4.32 7.73 11.90
N SER A 46 -4.84 8.83 11.34
CA SER A 46 -4.53 10.19 11.83
C SER A 46 -4.87 10.39 13.31
N ARG A 47 -5.96 9.76 13.77
CA ARG A 47 -6.39 9.78 15.18
C ARG A 47 -5.31 9.24 16.13
N ASP A 48 -4.61 8.19 15.74
CA ASP A 48 -3.58 7.58 16.58
C ASP A 48 -2.36 8.51 16.66
N ILE A 49 -2.04 9.17 15.56
CA ILE A 49 -0.96 10.17 15.50
C ILE A 49 -1.31 11.42 16.33
N ASP A 50 -2.58 11.82 16.39
CA ASP A 50 -3.04 12.93 17.23
C ASP A 50 -3.02 12.58 18.72
N LEU A 51 -3.35 11.34 19.07
CA LEU A 51 -3.45 10.88 20.45
C LEU A 51 -2.08 10.58 21.08
N ILE A 52 -1.15 10.02 20.30
CA ILE A 52 0.14 9.54 20.80
C ILE A 52 1.23 10.59 20.48
N PRO A 53 1.72 11.32 21.49
CA PRO A 53 2.76 12.33 21.26
C PRO A 53 4.05 11.66 20.79
N GLY A 54 4.62 12.17 19.70
CA GLY A 54 5.84 11.65 19.09
C GLY A 54 5.63 10.51 18.08
N MET A 55 4.39 10.10 17.80
CA MET A 55 4.09 9.18 16.70
C MET A 55 4.34 9.88 15.35
N ILE A 56 5.15 9.26 14.49
CA ILE A 56 5.50 9.79 13.17
C ILE A 56 4.80 8.94 12.11
N GLN A 57 4.29 9.58 11.06
CA GLN A 57 3.64 8.91 9.94
C GLN A 57 4.67 8.13 9.09
N ASN A 58 4.20 7.08 8.42
CA ASN A 58 4.97 6.37 7.40
C ASN A 58 5.40 7.32 6.26
N GLU A 59 6.61 7.10 5.75
CA GLU A 59 7.17 7.92 4.67
C GLU A 59 6.23 8.01 3.45
N GLY A 60 6.18 9.18 2.83
CA GLY A 60 5.34 9.45 1.65
C GLY A 60 3.89 9.81 1.95
N TYR A 61 3.38 9.55 3.16
CA TYR A 61 2.07 10.03 3.59
C TYR A 61 2.19 11.36 4.32
N VAL A 62 1.37 12.33 3.90
CA VAL A 62 1.23 13.61 4.59
C VAL A 62 0.07 13.49 5.57
N LYS A 63 0.29 13.94 6.81
CA LYS A 63 -0.77 14.06 7.81
C LYS A 63 -1.60 15.32 7.57
#